data_AF-A0A6A6E8X8-F1
#
_entry.id   AF-A0A6A6E8X8-F1
#
_cell.length_a   1.000
_cell.length_b   1.000
_cell.length_c   1.000
_cell.angle_alpha   90.00
_cell.angle_beta   90.00
_cell.angle_gamma   90.00
#
_symmetry.space_group_name_H-M   'P 1'
#
loop_
_entity.id
_entity.type
_entity.pdbx_description
1 polymer ?
#
loop_
_entity_poly.entity_id
_entity_poly.type
_entity_poly.pdbx_seq_one_letter_code
_entity_poly.pdbx_strand_id
1 'polypeptide(L)'
;ISTSLSSSGWLAAATRSKVLLYCLKNMDPPRKVPLDTTIEVTSSKRERIREIALSDDLLAILTYSHLIVYEYREPGNIERHRVANEQLDQAGAWTPKSLSISQNRSVDEQIARPDIWAWIAVGGQGENAVKIFKFIRDRRWNLQNRKLMLKCASNTGSINFVGFSTNRSSLPEASVIFGITNSNEIHCWDLRKLSQRDLFSTWQIDGCQKTNQSPNRGGITSATIFLSQSGRPYIFCTADQKAGSELSGSFIAPIGSRPPQRHILQESAIGRNVLHGSVASNGIFSVVIEDEEMRLLTLRGVNGGLTCRKEYLRWPSKLKNAATGVSGLSITILESHGKLNIVAVDCWRNILSREINVPGLP
;
A
#
# COMPACT_ATOMS: atom_id res chain seq x y z
N ILE A 1 4.95 -9.80 11.34
CA ILE A 1 5.02 -8.51 12.04
C ILE A 1 4.81 -7.48 10.97
N SER A 2 3.74 -6.70 11.02
CA SER A 2 3.35 -5.79 9.93
C SER A 2 2.95 -4.44 10.53
N THR A 3 3.18 -3.37 9.78
CA THR A 3 2.75 -2.02 10.16
C THR A 3 1.83 -1.44 9.10
N SER A 4 0.96 -0.52 9.51
CA SER A 4 0.17 0.28 8.59
C SER A 4 -0.06 1.66 9.19
N LEU A 5 -0.04 2.69 8.34
CA LEU A 5 -0.37 4.07 8.69
C LEU A 5 -1.64 4.48 7.96
N SER A 6 -2.51 5.19 8.66
CA SER A 6 -3.70 5.82 8.09
C SER A 6 -3.45 7.30 7.79
N SER A 7 -4.13 7.86 6.79
CA SER A 7 -4.21 9.31 6.55
C SER A 7 -4.83 10.06 7.73
N SER A 8 -5.71 9.41 8.49
CA SER A 8 -6.30 9.96 9.72
C SER A 8 -5.31 10.01 10.90
N GLY A 9 -4.03 9.65 10.71
CA GLY A 9 -3.01 9.77 11.74
C GLY A 9 -2.98 8.59 12.73
N TRP A 10 -3.57 7.46 12.37
CA TRP A 10 -3.47 6.23 13.16
C TRP A 10 -2.33 5.34 12.66
N LEU A 11 -1.68 4.67 13.61
CA LEU A 11 -0.65 3.68 13.39
C LEU A 11 -1.14 2.34 13.95
N ALA A 12 -1.05 1.29 13.14
CA ALA A 12 -1.23 -0.08 13.58
C ALA A 12 0.09 -0.85 13.48
N ALA A 13 0.39 -1.65 14.50
CA ALA A 13 1.49 -2.59 14.50
C ALA A 13 1.01 -3.98 14.93
N ALA A 14 1.24 -4.97 14.07
CA ALA A 14 0.86 -6.36 14.31
C ALA A 14 2.05 -7.20 14.78
N THR A 15 1.81 -7.96 15.84
CA THR A 15 2.63 -9.12 16.23
C THR A 15 2.06 -10.39 15.58
N ARG A 16 2.43 -11.59 16.06
CA ARG A 16 1.85 -12.84 15.54
C ARG A 16 0.37 -13.02 15.90
N SER A 17 -0.10 -12.42 16.99
CA SER A 17 -1.45 -12.66 17.52
C SER A 17 -2.16 -11.39 18.00
N LYS A 18 -1.48 -10.25 18.07
CA LYS A 18 -2.06 -8.99 18.53
C LYS A 18 -1.84 -7.87 17.53
N VAL A 19 -2.82 -6.99 17.39
CA VAL A 19 -2.66 -5.68 16.74
C VAL A 19 -2.68 -4.61 17.82
N LEU A 20 -1.69 -3.72 17.77
CA LEU A 20 -1.54 -2.57 18.65
C LEU A 20 -1.88 -1.31 17.84
N LEU A 21 -2.84 -0.51 18.29
CA LEU A 21 -3.15 0.78 17.65
C LEU A 21 -2.64 1.95 18.49
N TYR A 22 -2.17 2.97 17.77
CA TYR A 22 -1.64 4.19 18.33
C TYR A 22 -2.24 5.38 17.56
N CYS A 23 -2.67 6.40 18.28
CA CYS A 23 -3.10 7.66 17.68
C CYS A 23 -1.91 8.62 17.63
N LEU A 24 -1.51 9.05 16.43
CA LEU A 24 -0.43 10.02 16.22
C LEU A 24 -0.94 11.47 16.14
N LYS A 25 -2.26 11.69 16.18
CA LYS A 25 -2.84 13.04 16.16
C LYS A 25 -2.29 13.85 17.35
N ASN A 26 -1.86 15.08 17.08
CA ASN A 26 -1.39 16.06 18.07
C ASN A 26 -0.13 15.66 18.86
N MET A 27 0.64 14.67 18.39
CA MET A 27 1.88 14.27 19.06
C MET A 27 3.09 15.01 18.46
N ASP A 28 3.80 15.76 19.30
CA ASP A 28 5.14 16.25 18.97
C ASP A 28 6.16 15.09 19.02
N PRO A 29 6.85 14.77 17.91
CA PRO A 29 8.03 13.91 17.97
C PRO A 29 9.07 14.57 18.88
N PRO A 30 9.78 13.84 19.77
CA PRO A 30 10.03 12.39 19.78
C PRO A 30 9.40 11.66 21.00
N ARG A 31 8.26 12.12 21.52
CA ARG A 31 7.66 11.47 22.70
C ARG A 31 7.22 10.03 22.37
N LYS A 32 7.34 9.14 23.37
CA LYS A 32 6.78 7.77 23.28
C LYS A 32 5.28 7.89 22.99
N VAL A 33 4.83 7.28 21.90
CA VAL A 33 3.43 7.29 21.52
C VAL A 33 2.66 6.35 22.45
N PRO A 34 1.64 6.84 23.19
CA PRO A 34 0.86 5.99 24.06
C PRO A 34 0.11 4.94 23.23
N LEU A 35 0.06 3.72 23.75
CA LEU A 35 -0.78 2.67 23.19
C LEU A 35 -2.24 3.02 23.49
N ASP A 36 -3.05 3.12 22.45
CA ASP A 36 -4.48 3.44 22.60
C ASP A 36 -5.28 2.18 22.94
N THR A 37 -5.05 1.11 22.16
CA THR A 37 -5.81 -0.13 22.28
C THR A 37 -5.05 -1.33 21.72
N THR A 38 -5.48 -2.52 22.13
CA THR A 38 -4.96 -3.80 21.64
C THR A 38 -6.12 -4.68 21.20
N ILE A 39 -5.94 -5.35 20.07
CA ILE A 39 -6.88 -6.33 19.55
C ILE A 39 -6.19 -7.69 19.58
N GLU A 40 -6.77 -8.65 20.28
CA GLU A 40 -6.27 -10.02 20.28
C GLU A 40 -6.98 -10.85 19.21
N VAL A 41 -6.20 -11.39 18.28
CA VAL A 41 -6.69 -12.30 17.25
C VAL A 41 -6.57 -13.73 17.79
N THR A 42 -7.48 -14.10 18.69
CA THR A 42 -7.59 -15.46 19.21
C THR A 42 -8.39 -16.33 18.25
N SER A 43 -7.71 -17.07 17.39
CA SER A 43 -8.32 -18.15 16.60
C SER A 43 -7.39 -19.35 16.62
N SER A 44 -7.62 -20.32 17.51
CA SER A 44 -6.79 -21.54 17.62
C SER A 44 -5.26 -21.31 17.76
N LYS A 45 -4.47 -22.35 18.03
CA LYS A 45 -2.99 -22.22 18.06
C LYS A 45 -2.37 -22.04 16.66
N ARG A 46 -3.16 -22.23 15.60
CA ARG A 46 -2.69 -22.26 14.21
C ARG A 46 -2.86 -20.92 13.49
N GLU A 47 -3.83 -20.10 13.89
CA GLU A 47 -4.05 -18.81 13.25
C GLU A 47 -3.00 -17.79 13.72
N ARG A 48 -2.44 -17.05 12.77
CA ARG A 48 -1.48 -15.99 13.04
C ARG A 48 -1.73 -14.84 12.09
N ILE A 49 -1.49 -13.63 12.56
CA ILE A 49 -1.58 -12.43 11.73
C ILE A 49 -0.45 -12.47 10.70
N ARG A 50 -0.83 -12.29 9.43
CA ARG A 50 0.06 -12.18 8.28
C ARG A 50 0.37 -10.72 7.99
N GLU A 51 -0.69 -9.91 7.86
CA GLU A 51 -0.61 -8.52 7.49
C GLU A 51 -1.80 -7.75 8.03
N ILE A 52 -1.64 -6.43 8.13
CA ILE A 52 -2.69 -5.50 8.53
C ILE A 52 -2.71 -4.32 7.55
N ALA A 53 -3.88 -3.72 7.38
CA ALA A 53 -4.02 -2.50 6.59
C ALA A 53 -5.04 -1.57 7.28
N LEU A 54 -4.69 -0.29 7.36
CA LEU A 54 -5.55 0.77 7.88
C LEU A 54 -6.07 1.64 6.74
N SER A 55 -7.37 1.91 6.75
CA SER A 55 -7.96 3.09 6.10
C SER A 55 -8.32 4.13 7.16
N ASP A 56 -9.05 5.19 6.82
CA ASP A 56 -9.41 6.22 7.82
C ASP A 56 -10.26 5.68 8.97
N ASP A 57 -11.16 4.72 8.72
CA ASP A 57 -12.11 4.21 9.72
C ASP A 57 -12.10 2.67 9.90
N LEU A 58 -11.44 1.92 9.01
CA LEU A 58 -11.40 0.46 9.04
C LEU A 58 -9.98 -0.10 9.22
N LEU A 59 -9.88 -1.11 10.10
CA LEU A 59 -8.72 -1.96 10.26
C LEU A 59 -9.04 -3.32 9.63
N ALA A 60 -8.28 -3.68 8.60
CA ALA A 60 -8.29 -5.00 8.02
C ALA A 60 -7.12 -5.82 8.59
N ILE A 61 -7.41 -7.04 9.04
CA ILE A 61 -6.43 -7.99 9.56
C ILE A 61 -6.50 -9.24 8.71
N LEU A 62 -5.37 -9.55 8.07
CA LEU A 62 -5.19 -10.78 7.32
C LEU A 62 -4.53 -11.83 8.19
N THR A 63 -5.14 -13.00 8.28
CA THR A 63 -4.55 -14.17 8.94
C THR A 63 -4.23 -15.27 7.92
N TYR A 64 -3.91 -16.48 8.37
CA TYR A 64 -3.62 -17.60 7.47
C TYR A 64 -4.85 -18.10 6.72
N SER A 65 -6.04 -17.93 7.28
CA SER A 65 -7.28 -18.45 6.71
C SER A 65 -8.43 -17.45 6.67
N HIS A 66 -8.33 -16.31 7.37
CA HIS A 66 -9.41 -15.33 7.49
C HIS A 66 -8.99 -13.91 7.12
N LEU A 67 -9.98 -13.13 6.68
CA LEU A 67 -9.96 -11.68 6.66
C LEU A 67 -10.89 -11.20 7.77
N ILE A 68 -10.35 -10.48 8.74
CA ILE A 68 -11.11 -9.90 9.86
C ILE A 68 -11.10 -8.38 9.70
N VAL A 69 -12.24 -7.74 9.82
CA VAL A 69 -12.37 -6.29 9.63
C VAL A 69 -13.03 -5.67 10.85
N TYR A 70 -12.44 -4.59 11.36
CA TYR A 70 -12.93 -3.81 12.49
C TYR A 70 -13.12 -2.35 12.10
N GLU A 71 -14.12 -1.69 12.67
CA GLU A 71 -14.23 -0.24 12.71
C GLU A 71 -13.50 0.28 13.96
N TYR A 72 -12.61 1.27 13.82
CA TYR A 72 -11.67 1.65 14.89
C TYR A 72 -11.71 3.13 15.30
N ARG A 73 -12.87 3.78 15.13
CA ARG A 73 -13.01 5.25 15.23
C ARG A 73 -12.84 5.83 16.64
N GLU A 74 -13.26 5.11 17.67
CA GLU A 74 -13.19 5.57 19.05
C GLU A 74 -12.18 4.72 19.84
N PRO A 75 -11.36 5.36 20.70
CA PRO A 75 -10.52 4.64 21.64
C PRO A 75 -11.32 3.68 22.51
N GLY A 76 -10.84 2.44 22.62
CA GLY A 76 -11.43 1.39 23.46
C GLY A 76 -12.54 0.54 22.78
N ASN A 77 -12.66 -0.72 23.22
CA ASN A 77 -13.69 -1.68 22.78
C ASN A 77 -13.82 -1.92 21.26
N ILE A 78 -12.74 -1.78 20.49
CA ILE A 78 -12.74 -2.07 19.03
C ILE A 78 -13.21 -3.49 18.74
N GLU A 79 -12.93 -4.45 19.62
CA GLU A 79 -13.37 -5.83 19.45
C GLU A 79 -14.90 -5.98 19.30
N ARG A 80 -15.68 -5.05 19.88
CA ARG A 80 -17.15 -5.01 19.75
C ARG A 80 -17.62 -4.46 18.39
N HIS A 81 -16.71 -3.85 17.64
CA HIS A 81 -16.97 -3.21 16.35
C HIS A 81 -16.44 -4.06 15.17
N ARG A 82 -16.48 -5.39 15.32
CA ARG A 82 -16.14 -6.31 14.23
C ARG A 82 -17.18 -6.23 13.12
N VAL A 83 -16.73 -5.81 11.95
CA VAL A 83 -17.53 -5.63 10.73
C VAL A 83 -17.66 -6.94 9.96
N ALA A 84 -16.57 -7.69 9.82
CA ALA A 84 -16.55 -8.95 9.08
C ALA A 84 -15.50 -9.94 9.62
N ASN A 85 -15.74 -11.23 9.35
CA ASN A 85 -14.81 -12.33 9.59
C ASN A 85 -15.00 -13.38 8.48
N GLU A 86 -14.34 -13.16 7.36
CA GLU A 86 -14.52 -13.96 6.14
C GLU A 86 -13.43 -15.03 6.03
N GLN A 87 -13.84 -16.29 5.87
CA GLN A 87 -12.92 -17.36 5.54
C GLN A 87 -12.48 -17.25 4.07
N LEU A 88 -11.18 -17.11 3.86
CA LEU A 88 -10.60 -16.84 2.54
C LEU A 88 -10.40 -18.10 1.70
N ASP A 89 -10.16 -19.22 2.36
CA ASP A 89 -9.89 -20.50 1.76
C ASP A 89 -10.63 -21.63 2.50
N GLN A 90 -11.67 -22.16 1.87
CA GLN A 90 -12.47 -23.27 2.39
C GLN A 90 -11.88 -24.63 2.00
N ALA A 91 -11.02 -24.68 0.97
CA ALA A 91 -10.51 -25.92 0.38
C ALA A 91 -9.03 -26.19 0.70
N GLY A 92 -8.30 -25.23 1.29
CA GLY A 92 -6.88 -25.36 1.64
C GLY A 92 -5.92 -25.12 0.46
N ALA A 93 -6.43 -24.64 -0.68
CA ALA A 93 -5.66 -24.44 -1.90
C ALA A 93 -5.08 -23.01 -2.07
N TRP A 94 -5.41 -22.09 -1.17
CA TRP A 94 -5.04 -20.68 -1.26
C TRP A 94 -4.50 -20.11 0.04
N THR A 95 -3.22 -19.71 0.03
CA THR A 95 -2.59 -19.09 1.19
C THR A 95 -2.55 -17.57 1.03
N PRO A 96 -3.22 -16.78 1.88
CA PRO A 96 -3.14 -15.33 1.84
C PRO A 96 -1.73 -14.84 2.18
N LYS A 97 -1.30 -13.78 1.48
CA LYS A 97 0.06 -13.23 1.56
C LYS A 97 0.07 -11.71 1.72
N SER A 98 -0.80 -11.02 0.98
CA SER A 98 -0.79 -9.57 0.90
C SER A 98 -2.16 -8.95 1.14
N LEU A 99 -2.21 -7.77 1.75
CA LEU A 99 -3.44 -7.05 2.10
C LEU A 99 -3.32 -5.55 1.77
N SER A 100 -4.36 -4.98 1.20
CA SER A 100 -4.51 -3.53 1.09
C SER A 100 -5.96 -3.11 1.31
N ILE A 101 -6.16 -1.88 1.75
CA ILE A 101 -7.47 -1.27 1.95
C ILE A 101 -7.49 0.12 1.32
N SER A 102 -8.61 0.47 0.70
CA SER A 102 -8.86 1.78 0.11
C SER A 102 -10.26 2.24 0.50
N GLN A 103 -10.34 3.38 1.18
CA GLN A 103 -11.59 3.98 1.62
C GLN A 103 -11.75 5.35 0.97
N ASN A 104 -12.94 5.62 0.45
CA ASN A 104 -13.17 6.79 -0.41
C ASN A 104 -13.25 8.13 0.34
N ARG A 105 -13.59 8.10 1.62
CA ARG A 105 -13.68 9.25 2.53
C ARG A 105 -13.80 8.79 3.96
N SER A 106 -13.34 9.60 4.90
CA SER A 106 -13.62 9.35 6.31
C SER A 106 -15.11 9.59 6.61
N VAL A 107 -15.61 8.90 7.63
CA VAL A 107 -16.97 9.08 8.15
C VAL A 107 -17.15 10.45 8.81
N ASP A 108 -16.07 11.02 9.35
CA ASP A 108 -16.09 12.33 10.01
C ASP A 108 -16.18 13.51 9.02
N GLU A 109 -16.00 13.26 7.72
CA GLU A 109 -16.19 14.28 6.69
C GLU A 109 -17.70 14.59 6.57
N GLN A 110 -18.13 15.73 7.14
CA GLN A 110 -19.51 16.23 7.21
C GLN A 110 -20.12 16.61 5.84
N ILE A 111 -19.93 15.80 4.81
CA ILE A 111 -20.54 16.00 3.50
C ILE A 111 -21.73 15.06 3.40
N ALA A 112 -22.92 15.64 3.22
CA ALA A 112 -24.22 14.97 3.07
C ALA A 112 -24.31 14.12 1.78
N ARG A 113 -23.44 13.12 1.61
CA ARG A 113 -23.54 12.12 0.54
C ARG A 113 -23.55 10.71 1.13
N PRO A 114 -24.52 9.86 0.78
CA PRO A 114 -24.73 8.55 1.40
C PRO A 114 -23.74 7.45 0.96
N ASP A 115 -22.72 7.76 0.15
CA ASP A 115 -21.92 6.74 -0.54
C ASP A 115 -20.51 6.57 0.06
N ILE A 116 -20.41 6.27 1.35
CA ILE A 116 -19.14 5.91 1.98
C ILE A 116 -18.87 4.42 1.71
N TRP A 117 -17.71 4.09 1.16
CA TRP A 117 -17.32 2.72 0.85
C TRP A 117 -15.83 2.48 1.09
N ALA A 118 -15.49 1.20 1.26
CA ALA A 118 -14.12 0.73 1.31
C ALA A 118 -13.98 -0.56 0.50
N TRP A 119 -12.86 -0.69 -0.19
CA TRP A 119 -12.43 -1.92 -0.86
C TRP A 119 -11.26 -2.52 -0.12
N ILE A 120 -11.29 -3.83 0.09
CA ILE A 120 -10.17 -4.60 0.61
C ILE A 120 -9.70 -5.56 -0.47
N ALA A 121 -8.41 -5.53 -0.76
CA ALA A 121 -7.74 -6.44 -1.68
C ALA A 121 -6.86 -7.41 -0.92
N VAL A 122 -6.96 -8.69 -1.24
CA VAL A 122 -6.16 -9.75 -0.65
C VAL A 122 -5.46 -10.55 -1.74
N GLY A 123 -4.13 -10.47 -1.79
CA GLY A 123 -3.30 -11.31 -2.63
C GLY A 123 -2.84 -12.56 -1.88
N GLY A 124 -2.51 -13.60 -2.63
CA GLY A 124 -2.11 -14.88 -2.05
C GLY A 124 -1.38 -15.78 -3.03
N GLN A 125 -1.12 -17.00 -2.57
CA GLN A 125 -0.43 -18.08 -3.29
C GLN A 125 -1.41 -19.23 -3.54
N GLY A 126 -1.30 -19.87 -4.71
CA GLY A 126 -2.06 -21.07 -5.08
C GLY A 126 -3.15 -20.81 -6.13
N GLU A 127 -3.99 -19.80 -5.92
CA GLU A 127 -4.92 -19.26 -6.92
C GLU A 127 -4.30 -18.02 -7.52
N ASN A 128 -4.26 -17.95 -8.84
CA ASN A 128 -3.65 -16.90 -9.62
C ASN A 128 -4.51 -15.61 -9.67
N ALA A 129 -4.88 -15.09 -8.50
CA ALA A 129 -5.85 -14.00 -8.39
C ALA A 129 -5.74 -13.18 -7.11
N VAL A 130 -6.28 -11.96 -7.17
CA VAL A 130 -6.55 -11.10 -6.01
C VAL A 130 -8.03 -11.22 -5.65
N LYS A 131 -8.32 -11.43 -4.36
CA LYS A 131 -9.69 -11.45 -3.81
C LYS A 131 -10.06 -10.05 -3.37
N ILE A 132 -11.21 -9.54 -3.83
CA ILE A 132 -11.70 -8.20 -3.51
C ILE A 132 -13.00 -8.27 -2.73
N PHE A 133 -13.10 -7.46 -1.67
CA PHE A 133 -14.25 -7.33 -0.79
C PHE A 133 -14.72 -5.87 -0.77
N LYS A 134 -16.01 -5.61 -1.00
CA LYS A 134 -16.61 -4.27 -0.91
C LYS A 134 -17.34 -4.11 0.41
N PHE A 135 -17.03 -3.04 1.11
CA PHE A 135 -17.75 -2.58 2.29
C PHE A 135 -18.45 -1.27 1.95
N ILE A 136 -19.70 -1.13 2.37
CA ILE A 136 -20.45 0.11 2.27
C ILE A 136 -20.89 0.50 3.67
N ARG A 137 -20.84 1.80 3.95
CA ARG A 137 -21.39 2.37 5.15
C ARG A 137 -22.69 3.08 4.81
N ASP A 138 -23.77 2.51 5.33
CA ASP A 138 -25.04 3.20 5.51
C ASP A 138 -25.06 3.75 6.95
N ARG A 139 -25.69 3.04 7.90
CA ARG A 139 -25.61 3.37 9.34
C ARG A 139 -24.39 2.76 10.04
N ARG A 140 -23.95 1.61 9.55
CA ARG A 140 -22.78 0.86 10.00
C ARG A 140 -22.07 0.32 8.76
N TRP A 141 -20.80 -0.03 8.91
CA TRP A 141 -20.10 -0.76 7.87
C TRP A 141 -20.72 -2.14 7.66
N ASN A 142 -20.96 -2.50 6.41
CA ASN A 142 -21.48 -3.80 6.03
C ASN A 142 -20.73 -4.32 4.80
N LEU A 143 -20.48 -5.64 4.76
CA LEU A 143 -19.95 -6.32 3.57
C LEU A 143 -21.06 -6.42 2.50
N GLN A 144 -20.85 -5.83 1.33
CA GLN A 144 -21.84 -5.85 0.23
C GLN A 144 -21.64 -7.06 -0.70
N ASN A 145 -20.42 -7.30 -1.16
CA ASN A 145 -20.10 -8.36 -2.10
C ASN A 145 -19.10 -9.33 -1.48
N ARG A 146 -19.48 -10.62 -1.44
CA ARG A 146 -18.73 -11.63 -0.69
C ARG A 146 -17.36 -11.98 -1.28
N LYS A 147 -17.12 -11.82 -2.59
CA LYS A 147 -15.79 -12.04 -3.21
C LYS A 147 -15.85 -11.73 -4.72
N LEU A 148 -15.08 -10.75 -5.19
CA LEU A 148 -14.74 -10.63 -6.61
C LEU A 148 -13.31 -11.17 -6.81
N MET A 149 -13.08 -11.89 -7.91
CA MET A 149 -11.76 -12.44 -8.25
C MET A 149 -11.13 -11.67 -9.41
N LEU A 150 -9.96 -11.09 -9.16
CA LEU A 150 -9.14 -10.46 -10.19
C LEU A 150 -8.07 -11.44 -10.64
N LYS A 151 -8.24 -12.05 -11.81
CA LYS A 151 -7.34 -13.09 -12.33
C LYS A 151 -6.14 -12.47 -13.03
N CYS A 152 -4.97 -13.09 -12.87
CA CYS A 152 -3.82 -12.81 -13.73
C CYS A 152 -3.91 -13.67 -15.00
N ALA A 153 -3.38 -13.17 -16.12
CA ALA A 153 -3.46 -13.88 -17.41
C ALA A 153 -2.56 -15.13 -17.47
N SER A 154 -1.39 -15.07 -16.82
CA SER A 154 -0.41 -16.15 -16.69
C SER A 154 -0.33 -16.63 -15.25
N ASN A 155 0.07 -17.89 -15.01
CA ASN A 155 0.27 -18.39 -13.65
C ASN A 155 1.40 -17.61 -12.95
N THR A 156 1.02 -16.76 -11.99
CA THR A 156 1.96 -15.90 -11.26
C THR A 156 2.58 -16.56 -10.04
N GLY A 157 2.14 -17.77 -9.67
CA GLY A 157 2.57 -18.48 -8.46
C GLY A 157 2.09 -17.85 -7.14
N SER A 158 2.39 -16.57 -6.90
CA SER A 158 2.07 -15.83 -5.68
C SER A 158 2.01 -14.32 -5.91
N ILE A 159 0.99 -13.65 -5.34
CA ILE A 159 0.87 -12.19 -5.32
C ILE A 159 1.36 -11.68 -3.95
N ASN A 160 2.57 -11.11 -3.94
CA ASN A 160 3.30 -10.70 -2.73
C ASN A 160 2.94 -9.29 -2.25
N PHE A 161 2.48 -8.42 -3.15
CA PHE A 161 1.98 -7.10 -2.80
C PHE A 161 0.69 -6.82 -3.55
N VAL A 162 -0.25 -6.16 -2.90
CA VAL A 162 -1.44 -5.61 -3.54
C VAL A 162 -1.63 -4.17 -3.09
N GLY A 163 -2.27 -3.37 -3.92
CA GLY A 163 -2.59 -2.01 -3.56
C GLY A 163 -3.61 -1.36 -4.49
N PHE A 164 -4.06 -0.19 -4.08
CA PHE A 164 -5.04 0.60 -4.81
C PHE A 164 -4.40 1.89 -5.33
N SER A 165 -5.02 2.48 -6.36
CA SER A 165 -4.82 3.88 -6.71
C SER A 165 -5.21 4.81 -5.58
N THR A 166 -4.44 5.88 -5.37
CA THR A 166 -4.78 6.94 -4.41
C THR A 166 -6.18 7.51 -4.67
N ASN A 167 -7.01 7.56 -3.63
CA ASN A 167 -8.35 8.14 -3.69
C ASN A 167 -8.27 9.68 -3.67
N ARG A 168 -7.94 10.31 -4.80
CA ARG A 168 -8.28 11.73 -4.98
C ARG A 168 -9.64 11.86 -5.69
N SER A 169 -10.42 12.79 -5.15
CA SER A 169 -11.86 13.03 -5.26
C SER A 169 -12.43 13.39 -6.63
N SER A 170 -11.68 13.16 -7.71
CA SER A 170 -12.16 13.35 -9.09
C SER A 170 -12.24 12.06 -9.91
N LEU A 171 -11.75 10.94 -9.39
CA LEU A 171 -11.92 9.63 -10.01
C LEU A 171 -13.05 8.85 -9.32
N PRO A 172 -14.08 8.40 -10.06
CA PRO A 172 -15.11 7.54 -9.50
C PRO A 172 -14.51 6.19 -9.14
N GLU A 173 -14.66 5.81 -7.87
CA GLU A 173 -14.18 4.56 -7.25
C GLU A 173 -12.66 4.31 -7.39
N ALA A 174 -12.10 3.47 -6.51
CA ALA A 174 -10.69 3.08 -6.59
C ALA A 174 -10.44 2.42 -7.95
N SER A 175 -10.03 3.23 -8.94
CA SER A 175 -10.23 2.86 -10.34
C SER A 175 -9.25 1.77 -10.75
N VAL A 176 -8.10 1.68 -10.08
CA VAL A 176 -7.07 0.69 -10.42
C VAL A 176 -6.59 -0.03 -9.17
N ILE A 177 -6.59 -1.36 -9.24
CA ILE A 177 -5.90 -2.24 -8.29
C ILE A 177 -4.64 -2.74 -8.96
N PHE A 178 -3.54 -2.85 -8.22
CA PHE A 178 -2.36 -3.58 -8.67
C PHE A 178 -2.02 -4.76 -7.78
N GLY A 179 -1.31 -5.72 -8.36
CA GLY A 179 -0.75 -6.88 -7.70
C GLY A 179 0.65 -7.13 -8.23
N ILE A 180 1.58 -7.42 -7.34
CA ILE A 180 2.98 -7.69 -7.68
C ILE A 180 3.29 -9.13 -7.35
N THR A 181 3.79 -9.85 -8.33
CA THR A 181 4.10 -11.27 -8.23
C THR A 181 5.46 -11.52 -7.59
N ASN A 182 5.77 -12.78 -7.29
CA ASN A 182 7.13 -13.20 -6.92
C ASN A 182 8.13 -13.09 -8.09
N SER A 183 7.66 -13.06 -9.34
CA SER A 183 8.45 -12.81 -10.55
C SER A 183 8.72 -11.32 -10.80
N ASN A 184 8.30 -10.42 -9.90
CA ASN A 184 8.35 -8.96 -10.06
C ASN A 184 7.52 -8.45 -11.26
N GLU A 185 6.50 -9.19 -11.66
CA GLU A 185 5.51 -8.73 -12.62
C GLU A 185 4.42 -7.95 -11.89
N ILE A 186 4.00 -6.83 -12.48
CA ILE A 186 2.95 -5.98 -11.95
C ILE A 186 1.73 -6.15 -12.84
N HIS A 187 0.63 -6.62 -12.25
CA HIS A 187 -0.67 -6.70 -12.89
C HIS A 187 -1.56 -5.57 -12.38
N CYS A 188 -2.24 -4.88 -13.30
CA CYS A 188 -3.18 -3.82 -12.96
C CYS A 188 -4.58 -4.14 -13.49
N TRP A 189 -5.60 -3.96 -12.66
CA TRP A 189 -7.01 -4.18 -12.98
C TRP A 189 -7.81 -2.89 -12.84
N ASP A 190 -8.69 -2.62 -13.81
CA ASP A 190 -9.59 -1.46 -13.79
C ASP A 190 -10.95 -1.85 -13.21
N LEU A 191 -11.26 -1.39 -11.99
CA LEU A 191 -12.53 -1.71 -11.32
C LEU A 191 -13.74 -1.07 -12.03
N ARG A 192 -13.58 -0.12 -12.93
CA ARG A 192 -14.74 0.42 -13.67
C ARG A 192 -15.31 -0.60 -14.66
N LYS A 193 -14.57 -1.66 -14.95
CA LYS A 193 -14.96 -2.76 -15.85
C LYS A 193 -15.59 -3.94 -15.11
N LEU A 194 -16.11 -3.72 -13.90
CA LEU A 194 -16.67 -4.72 -12.97
C LEU A 194 -17.95 -5.45 -13.43
N SER A 195 -18.36 -5.35 -14.69
CA SER A 195 -19.55 -6.06 -15.18
C SER A 195 -19.41 -7.60 -15.18
N GLN A 196 -18.22 -8.13 -14.91
CA GLN A 196 -17.90 -9.56 -14.91
C GLN A 196 -17.44 -10.04 -13.52
N ARG A 197 -17.83 -11.27 -13.13
CA ARG A 197 -17.42 -11.90 -11.85
C ARG A 197 -15.91 -12.15 -11.77
N ASP A 198 -15.27 -12.37 -12.91
CA ASP A 198 -13.84 -12.55 -13.05
C ASP A 198 -13.30 -11.43 -13.95
N LEU A 199 -12.31 -10.68 -13.46
CA LEU A 199 -11.68 -9.61 -14.23
C LEU A 199 -10.21 -9.94 -14.47
N PHE A 200 -9.80 -9.99 -15.74
CA PHE A 200 -8.40 -10.18 -16.12
C PHE A 200 -7.61 -8.88 -16.05
N SER A 201 -6.31 -8.98 -15.81
CA SER A 201 -5.42 -7.80 -15.75
C SER A 201 -5.48 -7.02 -17.05
N THR A 202 -5.78 -5.72 -16.95
CA THR A 202 -5.89 -4.84 -18.12
C THR A 202 -4.51 -4.37 -18.60
N TRP A 203 -3.54 -4.27 -17.68
CA TRP A 203 -2.16 -3.92 -17.97
C TRP A 203 -1.20 -4.82 -17.21
N GLN A 204 -0.05 -5.09 -17.82
CA GLN A 204 1.04 -5.86 -17.23
C GLN A 204 2.34 -5.10 -17.47
N ILE A 205 3.16 -4.99 -16.42
CA ILE A 205 4.49 -4.37 -16.47
C ILE A 205 5.46 -5.40 -15.91
N ASP A 206 6.45 -5.79 -16.70
CA ASP A 206 7.57 -6.60 -16.22
C ASP A 206 8.52 -5.71 -15.41
N GLY A 207 8.94 -6.14 -14.22
CA GLY A 207 9.96 -5.45 -13.42
C GLY A 207 11.40 -5.72 -13.87
N CYS A 208 11.63 -6.80 -14.63
CA CYS A 208 12.96 -7.23 -15.05
C CYS A 208 13.44 -6.53 -16.34
N GLN A 209 14.74 -6.32 -16.50
CA GLN A 209 15.29 -5.73 -17.72
C GLN A 209 15.37 -6.72 -18.89
N LYS A 210 15.48 -8.02 -18.62
CA LYS A 210 15.61 -9.08 -19.62
C LYS A 210 14.67 -10.25 -19.32
N THR A 211 13.89 -10.64 -20.32
CA THR A 211 13.08 -11.85 -20.32
C THR A 211 14.01 -13.07 -20.41
N ASN A 212 13.85 -14.07 -19.53
CA ASN A 212 14.34 -15.46 -19.62
C ASN A 212 15.26 -15.97 -18.48
N GLN A 213 15.54 -15.20 -17.42
CA GLN A 213 16.22 -15.76 -16.24
C GLN A 213 15.44 -15.45 -14.97
N SER A 214 15.40 -16.41 -14.05
CA SER A 214 14.68 -16.24 -12.78
C SER A 214 15.34 -15.11 -11.97
N PRO A 215 14.56 -14.20 -11.36
CA PRO A 215 15.08 -13.13 -10.52
C PRO A 215 15.61 -13.74 -9.21
N ASN A 216 16.80 -14.35 -9.27
CA ASN A 216 17.34 -15.11 -8.15
C ASN A 216 17.86 -14.20 -7.02
N ARG A 217 17.91 -12.88 -7.23
CA ARG A 217 18.42 -11.89 -6.27
C ARG A 217 17.67 -10.57 -6.46
N GLY A 218 17.12 -9.99 -5.38
CA GLY A 218 16.39 -8.71 -5.41
C GLY A 218 14.88 -8.84 -5.64
N GLY A 219 14.15 -7.76 -5.45
CA GLY A 219 12.71 -7.71 -5.67
C GLY A 219 12.13 -6.30 -5.58
N ILE A 220 10.92 -6.12 -6.12
CA ILE A 220 10.15 -4.90 -5.88
C ILE A 220 9.79 -4.84 -4.40
N THR A 221 10.11 -3.72 -3.75
CA THR A 221 9.95 -3.51 -2.31
C THR A 221 8.69 -2.74 -1.95
N SER A 222 8.22 -1.87 -2.85
CA SER A 222 6.93 -1.20 -2.74
C SER A 222 6.45 -0.74 -4.09
N ALA A 223 5.14 -0.48 -4.19
CA ALA A 223 4.60 0.29 -5.29
C ALA A 223 3.46 1.20 -4.83
N THR A 224 3.28 2.30 -5.55
CA THR A 224 2.21 3.26 -5.30
C THR A 224 1.68 3.77 -6.63
N ILE A 225 0.37 3.64 -6.85
CA ILE A 225 -0.30 4.27 -7.98
C ILE A 225 -0.70 5.68 -7.57
N PHE A 226 -0.36 6.67 -8.39
CA PHE A 226 -0.65 8.08 -8.14
C PHE A 226 -1.09 8.79 -9.42
N LEU A 227 -1.70 9.96 -9.27
CA LEU A 227 -1.96 10.86 -10.38
C LEU A 227 -0.85 11.89 -10.48
N SER A 228 -0.27 12.01 -11.67
CA SER A 228 0.64 13.11 -11.98
C SER A 228 -0.08 14.46 -11.94
N GLN A 229 0.68 15.56 -11.92
CA GLN A 229 0.14 16.91 -12.06
C GLN A 229 -0.73 17.10 -13.33
N SER A 230 -0.50 16.28 -14.37
CA SER A 230 -1.30 16.29 -15.61
C SER A 230 -2.61 15.49 -15.51
N GLY A 231 -2.93 14.92 -14.34
CA GLY A 231 -4.08 14.04 -14.14
C GLY A 231 -3.92 12.63 -14.71
N ARG A 232 -2.77 12.31 -15.32
CA ARG A 232 -2.48 10.96 -15.85
C ARG A 232 -2.03 10.01 -14.73
N PRO A 233 -2.51 8.76 -14.69
CA PRO A 233 -2.12 7.78 -13.69
C PRO A 233 -0.75 7.16 -14.00
N TYR A 234 0.07 7.04 -12.96
CA TYR A 234 1.37 6.39 -12.99
C TYR A 234 1.49 5.42 -11.82
N ILE A 235 2.36 4.42 -11.97
CA ILE A 235 2.84 3.61 -10.86
C ILE A 235 4.30 3.93 -10.60
N PHE A 236 4.62 4.22 -9.34
CA PHE A 236 5.99 4.31 -8.83
C PHE A 236 6.34 3.00 -8.15
N CYS A 237 7.46 2.39 -8.54
CA CYS A 237 7.94 1.13 -7.97
C CYS A 237 9.34 1.32 -7.41
N THR A 238 9.54 0.88 -6.17
CA THR A 238 10.87 0.82 -5.55
C THR A 238 11.42 -0.60 -5.60
N ALA A 239 12.73 -0.74 -5.74
CA ALA A 239 13.39 -2.02 -5.89
C ALA A 239 14.60 -2.14 -4.97
N ASP A 240 14.80 -3.34 -4.43
CA ASP A 240 16.06 -3.80 -3.83
C ASP A 240 16.83 -4.60 -4.90
N GLN A 241 17.71 -3.90 -5.63
CA GLN A 241 18.55 -4.46 -6.67
C GLN A 241 19.86 -5.01 -6.08
N LYS A 242 19.76 -6.19 -5.48
CA LYS A 242 20.93 -6.92 -4.97
C LYS A 242 21.97 -7.18 -6.06
N ALA A 243 23.24 -7.32 -5.67
CA ALA A 243 24.34 -7.61 -6.59
C ALA A 243 24.05 -8.87 -7.44
N GLY A 244 24.16 -8.72 -8.76
CA GLY A 244 23.84 -9.76 -9.75
C GLY A 244 22.35 -9.94 -10.04
N SER A 245 21.50 -8.97 -9.67
CA SER A 245 20.09 -8.93 -10.04
C SER A 245 19.84 -8.35 -11.43
N GLU A 246 19.00 -9.01 -12.22
CA GLU A 246 18.44 -8.49 -13.49
C GLU A 246 17.21 -7.60 -13.29
N LEU A 247 16.82 -7.35 -12.03
CA LEU A 247 15.75 -6.42 -11.69
C LEU A 247 16.15 -5.01 -12.11
N SER A 248 15.22 -4.30 -12.75
CA SER A 248 15.43 -2.87 -13.00
C SER A 248 15.54 -2.13 -11.68
N GLY A 249 16.37 -1.08 -11.64
CA GLY A 249 16.29 -0.10 -10.55
C GLY A 249 14.88 0.50 -10.44
N SER A 250 14.62 1.20 -9.33
CA SER A 250 13.35 1.89 -9.07
C SER A 250 12.88 2.69 -10.30
N PHE A 251 11.59 2.61 -10.63
CA PHE A 251 11.08 3.15 -11.89
C PHE A 251 9.69 3.76 -11.74
N ILE A 252 9.31 4.58 -12.71
CA ILE A 252 7.96 5.11 -12.88
C ILE A 252 7.42 4.68 -14.24
N ALA A 253 6.18 4.20 -14.30
CA ALA A 253 5.53 3.79 -15.54
C ALA A 253 4.10 4.36 -15.64
N PRO A 254 3.67 4.85 -16.83
CA PRO A 254 2.29 5.26 -17.04
C PRO A 254 1.35 4.06 -17.03
N ILE A 255 0.18 4.23 -16.42
CA ILE A 255 -0.91 3.25 -16.48
C ILE A 255 -1.84 3.64 -17.62
N GLY A 256 -2.25 2.69 -18.45
CA GLY A 256 -3.10 2.97 -19.62
C GLY A 256 -2.38 2.85 -20.96
N SER A 257 -1.07 3.11 -21.00
CA SER A 257 -0.25 3.02 -22.21
C SER A 257 0.07 1.58 -22.60
N ARG A 258 0.08 1.27 -23.90
CA ARG A 258 0.48 -0.04 -24.43
C ARG A 258 1.50 0.13 -25.57
N PRO A 259 2.73 -0.41 -25.46
CA PRO A 259 3.32 -1.02 -24.25
C PRO A 259 3.62 0.05 -23.17
N PRO A 260 3.57 -0.30 -21.87
CA PRO A 260 3.97 0.63 -20.82
C PRO A 260 5.48 0.89 -20.89
N GLN A 261 5.87 2.14 -21.13
CA GLN A 261 7.28 2.54 -21.13
C GLN A 261 7.73 2.84 -19.69
N ARG A 262 8.69 2.06 -19.19
CA ARG A 262 9.28 2.24 -17.87
C ARG A 262 10.34 3.33 -17.94
N HIS A 263 10.25 4.31 -17.04
CA HIS A 263 11.29 5.30 -16.83
C HIS A 263 12.07 4.94 -15.58
N ILE A 264 13.24 4.32 -15.77
CA ILE A 264 14.15 3.98 -14.68
C ILE A 264 14.68 5.27 -14.07
N LEU A 265 14.62 5.36 -12.75
CA LEU A 265 15.12 6.51 -12.00
C LEU A 265 16.64 6.41 -11.87
N GLN A 266 17.30 7.55 -12.00
CA GLN A 266 18.77 7.60 -11.99
C GLN A 266 19.32 7.23 -10.61
N GLU A 267 20.40 6.46 -10.59
CA GLU A 267 21.06 6.03 -9.34
C GLU A 267 21.51 7.22 -8.47
N SER A 268 21.79 8.37 -9.10
CA SER A 268 22.13 9.59 -8.38
C SER A 268 20.99 10.13 -7.52
N ALA A 269 19.73 9.84 -7.87
CA ALA A 269 18.55 10.27 -7.13
C ALA A 269 18.08 9.19 -6.16
N ILE A 270 18.10 7.92 -6.57
CA ILE A 270 17.65 6.77 -5.79
C ILE A 270 18.69 5.66 -5.88
N GLY A 271 19.14 5.15 -4.73
CA GLY A 271 20.09 4.04 -4.65
C GLY A 271 19.53 2.72 -5.18
N ARG A 272 20.39 1.71 -5.24
CA ARG A 272 20.03 0.36 -5.68
C ARG A 272 19.25 -0.44 -4.63
N ASN A 273 19.49 -0.17 -3.35
CA ASN A 273 18.90 -0.93 -2.24
C ASN A 273 17.83 -0.07 -1.55
N VAL A 274 16.66 0.05 -2.19
CA VAL A 274 15.54 0.78 -1.59
C VAL A 274 14.74 -0.18 -0.72
N LEU A 275 14.46 0.22 0.52
CA LEU A 275 13.68 -0.58 1.46
C LEU A 275 12.18 -0.40 1.26
N HIS A 276 11.74 0.83 0.98
CA HIS A 276 10.36 1.18 0.74
C HIS A 276 10.26 2.57 0.10
N GLY A 277 9.14 2.87 -0.55
CA GLY A 277 8.83 4.22 -1.01
C GLY A 277 7.35 4.43 -1.25
N SER A 278 6.97 5.71 -1.28
CA SER A 278 5.60 6.16 -1.51
C SER A 278 5.59 7.49 -2.24
N VAL A 279 4.44 7.85 -2.81
CA VAL A 279 4.23 9.11 -3.54
C VAL A 279 3.20 9.96 -2.81
N ALA A 280 3.48 11.24 -2.69
CA ALA A 280 2.55 12.23 -2.19
C ALA A 280 1.30 12.29 -3.09
N SER A 281 0.15 12.56 -2.50
CA SER A 281 -1.13 12.57 -3.20
C SER A 281 -1.23 13.63 -4.31
N ASN A 282 -0.43 14.70 -4.29
CA ASN A 282 -0.31 15.67 -5.38
C ASN A 282 0.47 15.15 -6.60
N GLY A 283 1.14 14.00 -6.49
CA GLY A 283 1.95 13.43 -7.57
C GLY A 283 3.19 14.25 -7.94
N ILE A 284 3.61 15.16 -7.06
CA ILE A 284 4.79 16.02 -7.22
C ILE A 284 5.97 15.45 -6.45
N PHE A 285 5.73 14.89 -5.27
CA PHE A 285 6.79 14.44 -4.38
C PHE A 285 6.74 12.94 -4.18
N SER A 286 7.89 12.30 -4.08
CA SER A 286 7.99 10.93 -3.60
C SER A 286 9.02 10.83 -2.49
N VAL A 287 8.81 9.87 -1.59
CA VAL A 287 9.69 9.60 -0.47
C VAL A 287 10.18 8.17 -0.62
N VAL A 288 11.50 7.98 -0.45
CA VAL A 288 12.12 6.65 -0.41
C VAL A 288 12.90 6.49 0.89
N ILE A 289 12.90 5.26 1.40
CA ILE A 289 13.71 4.82 2.54
C ILE A 289 14.80 3.92 1.97
N GLU A 290 16.05 4.30 2.20
CA GLU A 290 17.25 3.48 2.00
C GLU A 290 17.84 3.16 3.39
N ASP A 291 18.84 2.28 3.47
CA ASP A 291 19.33 1.70 4.75
C ASP A 291 19.57 2.73 5.86
N GLU A 292 20.23 3.85 5.56
CA GLU A 292 20.62 4.86 6.57
C GLU A 292 19.99 6.23 6.34
N GLU A 293 19.16 6.39 5.31
CA GLU A 293 18.62 7.68 4.95
C GLU A 293 17.22 7.60 4.33
N MET A 294 16.46 8.67 4.54
CA MET A 294 15.26 8.94 3.77
C MET A 294 15.52 10.08 2.81
N ARG A 295 14.97 9.98 1.60
CA ARG A 295 15.07 11.02 0.57
C ARG A 295 13.69 11.48 0.14
N LEU A 296 13.52 12.79 0.04
CA LEU A 296 12.39 13.44 -0.63
C LEU A 296 12.82 13.83 -2.05
N LEU A 297 12.13 13.28 -3.03
CA LEU A 297 12.38 13.48 -4.44
C LEU A 297 11.28 14.35 -5.04
N THR A 298 11.66 15.21 -5.99
CA THR A 298 10.69 15.97 -6.79
C THR A 298 10.49 15.30 -8.14
N LEU A 299 9.27 14.86 -8.41
CA LEU A 299 8.85 14.32 -9.69
C LEU A 299 8.73 15.44 -10.73
N ARG A 300 9.12 15.15 -11.96
CA ARG A 300 9.02 16.06 -13.11
C ARG A 300 8.68 15.30 -14.38
N GLY A 301 8.02 15.99 -15.31
CA GLY A 301 7.80 15.48 -16.66
C GLY A 301 9.10 15.37 -17.46
N VAL A 302 9.22 14.32 -18.27
CA VAL A 302 10.27 14.18 -19.28
C VAL A 302 9.73 13.36 -20.45
N ASN A 303 9.82 13.88 -21.69
CA ASN A 303 9.50 13.15 -22.94
C ASN A 303 8.26 12.23 -22.86
N GLY A 304 7.11 12.76 -22.40
CA GLY A 304 5.86 12.00 -22.28
C GLY A 304 5.73 11.07 -21.05
N GLY A 305 6.76 11.01 -20.20
CA GLY A 305 6.81 10.27 -18.95
C GLY A 305 7.16 11.14 -17.73
N LEU A 306 7.52 10.47 -16.63
CA LEU A 306 7.94 11.10 -15.37
C LEU A 306 9.33 10.59 -14.94
N THR A 307 10.09 11.48 -14.32
CA THR A 307 11.38 11.18 -13.67
C THR A 307 11.55 12.04 -12.41
N CYS A 308 12.69 11.95 -11.75
CA CYS A 308 13.04 12.79 -10.60
C CYS A 308 13.97 13.94 -11.02
N ARG A 309 13.93 15.04 -10.25
CA ARG A 309 14.99 16.06 -10.26
C ARG A 309 16.28 15.47 -9.66
N LYS A 310 17.42 16.08 -10.01
CA LYS A 310 18.72 15.68 -9.45
C LYS A 310 18.87 16.16 -8.01
N GLU A 311 18.28 17.31 -7.68
CA GLU A 311 18.24 17.85 -6.33
C GLU A 311 17.16 17.13 -5.50
N TYR A 312 17.56 16.66 -4.32
CA TYR A 312 16.68 16.01 -3.35
C TYR A 312 17.05 16.43 -1.93
N LEU A 313 16.07 16.37 -1.03
CA LEU A 313 16.34 16.51 0.40
C LEU A 313 16.58 15.13 0.99
N ARG A 314 17.56 15.01 1.88
CA ARG A 314 17.84 13.77 2.60
C ARG A 314 18.01 14.01 4.09
N TRP A 315 17.68 13.00 4.89
CA TRP A 315 17.93 13.01 6.32
C TRP A 315 18.18 11.60 6.84
N PRO A 316 18.91 11.45 7.97
CA PRO A 316 19.22 10.14 8.53
C PRO A 316 17.95 9.35 8.89
N SER A 317 17.99 8.05 8.62
CA SER A 317 16.94 7.10 8.97
C SER A 317 17.50 6.03 9.89
N LYS A 318 16.70 5.64 10.89
CA LYS A 318 16.96 4.45 11.72
C LYS A 318 15.97 3.33 11.44
N LEU A 319 15.07 3.54 10.47
CA LEU A 319 14.04 2.59 10.09
C LEU A 319 14.69 1.39 9.40
N LYS A 320 14.29 0.19 9.79
CA LYS A 320 14.81 -1.04 9.23
C LYS A 320 13.70 -1.79 8.50
N ASN A 321 14.06 -2.53 7.46
CA ASN A 321 13.09 -3.42 6.81
C ASN A 321 12.88 -4.71 7.62
N ALA A 322 11.68 -5.29 7.55
CA ALA A 322 11.45 -6.62 8.07
C ALA A 322 12.15 -7.68 7.19
N ALA A 323 12.07 -8.96 7.60
CA ALA A 323 12.49 -10.07 6.75
C ALA A 323 11.74 -10.05 5.39
N THR A 324 12.39 -10.55 4.34
CA THR A 324 11.87 -10.59 2.97
C THR A 324 10.42 -11.12 2.91
N GLY A 325 9.54 -10.42 2.20
CA GLY A 325 8.14 -10.82 2.01
C GLY A 325 7.22 -10.47 3.17
N VAL A 326 7.61 -9.52 4.03
CA VAL A 326 6.77 -8.97 5.09
C VAL A 326 6.68 -7.45 4.92
N SER A 327 5.46 -6.90 4.91
CA SER A 327 5.21 -5.46 4.91
C SER A 327 5.53 -4.85 6.27
N GLY A 328 6.82 -4.62 6.50
CA GLY A 328 7.36 -4.14 7.77
C GLY A 328 7.69 -2.65 7.81
N LEU A 329 7.48 -1.93 6.71
CA LEU A 329 7.68 -0.50 6.59
C LEU A 329 6.40 0.13 6.04
N SER A 330 6.04 1.29 6.56
CA SER A 330 4.91 2.07 6.05
C SER A 330 5.28 3.54 6.03
N ILE A 331 4.83 4.26 4.99
CA ILE A 331 5.02 5.69 4.83
C ILE A 331 3.66 6.33 4.57
N THR A 332 3.34 7.39 5.30
CA THR A 332 2.25 8.31 4.95
C THR A 332 2.83 9.68 4.67
N ILE A 333 2.28 10.36 3.68
CA ILE A 333 2.66 11.70 3.26
C ILE A 333 1.38 12.53 3.22
N LEU A 334 1.26 13.46 4.17
CA LEU A 334 0.13 14.37 4.27
C LEU A 334 0.53 15.75 3.78
N GLU A 335 -0.32 16.35 2.96
CA GLU A 335 -0.14 17.68 2.41
C GLU A 335 -1.11 18.63 3.10
N SER A 336 -0.61 19.73 3.66
CA SER A 336 -1.46 20.76 4.23
C SER A 336 -0.76 22.11 4.31
N HIS A 337 -1.44 23.18 3.89
CA HIS A 337 -1.03 24.58 4.09
C HIS A 337 0.43 24.87 3.69
N GLY A 338 0.86 24.48 2.49
CA GLY A 338 2.24 24.73 2.08
C GLY A 338 3.27 23.76 2.69
N LYS A 339 2.85 22.64 3.30
CA LYS A 339 3.72 21.71 4.00
C LYS A 339 3.50 20.27 3.60
N LEU A 340 4.59 19.49 3.68
CA LEU A 340 4.59 18.04 3.63
C LEU A 340 4.89 17.48 5.02
N ASN A 341 3.94 16.73 5.56
CA ASN A 341 4.09 15.98 6.80
C ASN A 341 4.33 14.51 6.46
N ILE A 342 5.56 14.07 6.62
CA ILE A 342 6.00 12.71 6.28
C ILE A 342 6.13 11.93 7.58
N VAL A 343 5.44 10.81 7.69
CA VAL A 343 5.61 9.87 8.80
C VAL A 343 5.92 8.50 8.23
N ALA A 344 6.96 7.88 8.76
CA ALA A 344 7.37 6.54 8.41
C ALA A 344 7.59 5.70 9.67
N VAL A 345 7.26 4.42 9.59
CA VAL A 345 7.33 3.47 10.70
C VAL A 345 7.91 2.14 10.24
N ASP A 346 8.64 1.48 11.12
CA ASP A 346 9.10 0.11 10.91
C ASP A 346 8.46 -0.93 11.83
N CYS A 347 8.73 -2.20 11.58
CA CYS A 347 8.18 -3.33 12.32
C CYS A 347 8.67 -3.43 13.77
N TRP A 348 9.71 -2.66 14.13
CA TRP A 348 10.21 -2.50 15.50
C TRP A 348 9.56 -1.32 16.22
N ARG A 349 8.64 -0.62 15.56
CA ARG A 349 7.94 0.58 16.05
C ARG A 349 8.85 1.79 16.19
N ASN A 350 9.95 1.84 15.45
CA ASN A 350 10.68 3.09 15.27
C ASN A 350 9.82 4.00 14.38
N ILE A 351 9.55 5.21 14.86
CA ILE A 351 8.75 6.21 14.14
C ILE A 351 9.69 7.35 13.76
N LEU A 352 9.68 7.71 12.49
CA LEU A 352 10.32 8.91 11.99
C LEU A 352 9.25 9.84 11.45
N SER A 353 9.31 11.10 11.87
CA SER A 353 8.41 12.15 11.38
C SER A 353 9.24 13.35 10.93
N ARG A 354 8.85 13.93 9.79
CA ARG A 354 9.49 15.11 9.21
C ARG A 354 8.44 16.03 8.62
N GLU A 355 8.43 17.27 9.08
CA GLU A 355 7.71 18.36 8.44
C GLU A 355 8.66 19.09 7.48
N ILE A 356 8.20 19.35 6.25
CA ILE A 356 8.96 20.06 5.22
C ILE A 356 8.08 21.16 4.65
N ASN A 357 8.53 22.41 4.75
CA ASN A 357 7.86 23.55 4.14
C ASN A 357 8.15 23.58 2.63
N VAL A 358 7.11 23.63 1.81
CA VAL A 358 7.17 23.69 0.35
C VAL A 358 6.43 24.95 -0.11
N PRO A 359 7.15 26.06 -0.35
CA PRO A 359 6.53 27.30 -0.82
C PRO A 359 5.71 27.08 -2.10
N GLY A 360 4.48 27.58 -2.11
CA GLY A 360 3.57 27.47 -3.26
C GLY A 360 2.84 26.13 -3.40
N LEU A 361 2.99 25.21 -2.43
CA LEU A 361 2.04 24.10 -2.30
C LEU A 361 0.72 24.66 -1.73
N PRO A 362 -0.45 24.32 -2.32
CA PRO A 362 -1.75 24.75 -1.81
C PRO A 362 -2.05 24.26 -0.38
#